data_AF-A0A7S3Z2T7-F1
#
_entry.id   AF-A0A7S3Z2T7-F1
#
_cell.length_a   1.000
_cell.length_b   1.000
_cell.length_c   1.000
_cell.angle_alpha   90.00
_cell.angle_beta   90.00
_cell.angle_gamma   90.00
#
_symmetry.space_group_name_H-M   'P 1'
#
loop_
_entity.id
_entity.type
_entity.pdbx_description
1 polymer ?
#
loop_
_entity_poly.entity_id
_entity_poly.type
_entity_poly.pdbx_seq_one_letter_code
_entity_poly.pdbx_strand_id
1 'polypeptide(L)'
;MLAADKLLLQSSLKQNAIQLKEKELNLHNTNFGSLGTQAAVLAGFAVTALIEFSPPPDIHETRYLEIAYYVCCMLSLVTNLYCVAGSTVLSVFATNLALRGPDGSVERAVEGMHEERRGVFISFAIGLASLLMGMVRTTITF
;
A
#
# COMPACT_ATOMS: atom_id res chain seq x y z
N MET A 1 25.32 -41.54 18.15
CA MET A 1 24.82 -40.40 18.93
C MET A 1 25.03 -39.08 18.20
N LEU A 2 26.25 -38.70 17.76
CA LEU A 2 26.49 -37.45 17.00
C LEU A 2 25.58 -37.23 15.78
N ALA A 3 25.28 -38.27 15.00
CA ALA A 3 24.40 -38.15 13.84
C ALA A 3 22.95 -37.81 14.23
N ALA A 4 22.49 -38.29 15.38
CA ALA A 4 21.17 -37.97 15.91
C ALA A 4 21.11 -36.53 16.42
N ASP A 5 22.15 -36.06 17.12
CA ASP A 5 22.23 -34.67 17.59
C ASP A 5 22.30 -33.68 16.41
N LYS A 6 23.02 -34.05 15.34
CA LYS A 6 23.05 -33.27 14.10
C LYS A 6 21.67 -33.20 13.44
N LEU A 7 20.94 -34.32 13.38
CA LEU A 7 19.59 -34.36 12.82
C LEU A 7 18.59 -33.55 13.67
N LEU A 8 18.67 -33.65 15.00
CA LEU A 8 17.86 -32.84 15.92
C LEU A 8 18.14 -31.34 15.74
N LEU A 9 19.41 -30.97 15.63
CA LEU A 9 19.80 -29.58 15.38
C LEU A 9 19.33 -29.09 14.00
N GLN A 10 19.43 -29.91 12.97
CA GLN A 10 18.91 -29.56 11.64
C GLN A 10 17.39 -29.39 11.66
N SER A 11 16.67 -30.23 12.40
CA SER A 11 15.23 -30.11 12.57
C SER A 11 14.84 -28.83 13.31
N SER A 12 15.54 -28.51 14.41
CA SER A 12 15.26 -27.29 15.18
C SER A 12 15.58 -26.03 14.39
N LEU A 13 16.67 -26.02 13.62
CA LEU A 13 17.00 -24.89 12.73
C LEU A 13 15.95 -24.70 11.64
N LYS A 14 15.49 -25.79 11.00
CA LYS A 14 14.40 -25.71 10.01
C LYS A 14 13.10 -25.19 10.62
N GLN A 15 12.75 -25.65 11.82
CA GLN A 15 11.57 -25.19 12.53
C GLN A 15 11.65 -23.70 12.87
N ASN A 16 12.80 -23.24 13.36
CA ASN A 16 13.05 -21.82 13.66
C ASN A 16 12.97 -20.95 12.40
N ALA A 17 13.49 -21.44 11.27
CA ALA A 17 13.41 -20.72 9.99
C ALA A 17 11.95 -20.56 9.51
N ILE A 18 11.13 -21.61 9.62
CA ILE A 18 9.71 -21.55 9.27
C ILE A 18 8.97 -20.55 10.17
N GLN A 19 9.20 -20.61 11.49
CA GLN A 19 8.60 -19.66 12.44
C GLN A 19 9.00 -18.21 12.15
N LEU A 20 10.24 -17.98 11.70
CA LEU A 20 10.68 -16.65 11.31
C LEU A 20 9.92 -16.16 10.08
N LYS A 21 9.76 -17.01 9.05
CA LYS A 21 9.00 -16.67 7.84
C LYS A 21 7.53 -16.40 8.11
N GLU A 22 6.92 -17.14 9.04
CA GLU A 22 5.55 -16.88 9.48
C GLU A 22 5.41 -15.50 10.15
N LYS A 23 6.39 -15.11 10.99
CA LYS A 23 6.42 -13.76 11.59
C LYS A 23 6.62 -12.67 10.53
N GLU A 24 7.50 -12.88 9.55
CA GLU A 24 7.71 -11.95 8.43
C GLU A 24 6.41 -11.76 7.63
N LEU A 25 5.71 -12.85 7.32
CA LEU A 25 4.44 -12.80 6.61
C LEU A 25 3.38 -12.01 7.39
N ASN A 26 3.23 -12.27 8.68
CA ASN A 26 2.30 -11.53 9.54
C ASN A 26 2.64 -10.04 9.62
N LEU A 27 3.92 -9.69 9.70
CA LEU A 27 4.39 -8.31 9.69
C LEU A 27 4.02 -7.63 8.36
N HIS A 28 4.27 -8.28 7.23
CA HIS A 28 3.92 -7.73 5.92
C HIS A 28 2.42 -7.56 5.75
N ASN A 29 1.63 -8.57 6.14
CA ASN A 29 0.17 -8.53 6.03
C ASN A 29 -0.42 -7.40 6.88
N THR A 30 0.04 -7.25 8.12
CA THR A 30 -0.39 -6.16 9.01
C THR A 30 -0.05 -4.79 8.42
N ASN A 31 1.17 -4.63 7.87
CA ASN A 31 1.59 -3.38 7.25
C ASN A 31 0.76 -3.04 6.01
N PHE A 32 0.51 -4.00 5.11
CA PHE A 32 -0.33 -3.77 3.94
C PHE A 32 -1.79 -3.51 4.32
N GLY A 33 -2.32 -4.17 5.36
CA GLY A 33 -3.67 -3.90 5.87
C GLY A 33 -3.80 -2.49 6.43
N SER A 34 -2.82 -2.02 7.22
CA SER A 34 -2.79 -0.65 7.72
C SER A 34 -2.67 0.37 6.58
N LEU A 35 -1.75 0.14 5.64
CA LEU A 35 -1.55 0.99 4.48
C LEU A 35 -2.79 1.06 3.58
N GLY A 36 -3.44 -0.08 3.33
CA GLY A 36 -4.67 -0.15 2.55
C GLY A 36 -5.80 0.65 3.21
N THR A 37 -5.92 0.60 4.53
CA THR A 37 -6.91 1.40 5.29
C THR A 37 -6.62 2.90 5.15
N GLN A 38 -5.35 3.30 5.32
CA GLN A 38 -4.94 4.70 5.17
C GLN A 38 -5.17 5.22 3.75
N ALA A 39 -4.85 4.42 2.73
CA ALA A 39 -5.07 4.75 1.32
C ALA A 39 -6.56 4.90 0.99
N ALA A 40 -7.43 4.05 1.55
CA ALA A 40 -8.87 4.16 1.37
C ALA A 40 -9.43 5.47 1.95
N VAL A 41 -8.97 5.87 3.14
CA VAL A 41 -9.35 7.15 3.75
C VAL A 41 -8.90 8.34 2.90
N LEU A 42 -7.64 8.31 2.42
CA LEU A 42 -7.11 9.36 1.53
C LEU A 42 -7.87 9.45 0.20
N ALA A 43 -8.27 8.31 -0.39
CA ALA A 43 -9.13 8.28 -1.57
C ALA A 43 -10.49 8.94 -1.29
N GLY A 44 -11.08 8.68 -0.11
CA GLY A 44 -12.31 9.35 0.35
C GLY A 44 -12.15 10.87 0.42
N PHE A 45 -11.06 11.36 1.02
CA PHE A 45 -10.77 12.79 1.06
C PHE A 45 -10.57 13.41 -0.33
N ALA A 46 -9.93 12.70 -1.26
CA ALA A 46 -9.79 13.14 -2.64
C ALA A 46 -11.15 13.28 -3.34
N VAL A 47 -12.10 12.36 -3.09
CA VAL A 47 -13.47 12.46 -3.62
C VAL A 47 -14.21 13.66 -3.03
N THR A 48 -14.15 13.85 -1.70
CA THR A 48 -14.80 15.00 -1.04
C THR A 48 -14.25 16.32 -1.59
N ALA A 49 -12.93 16.43 -1.74
CA ALA A 49 -12.27 17.60 -2.33
C ALA A 49 -12.79 17.90 -3.75
N LEU A 50 -13.00 16.87 -4.58
CA LEU A 50 -13.57 17.04 -5.93
C LEU A 50 -15.02 17.54 -5.92
N ILE A 51 -15.83 17.12 -4.95
CA ILE A 51 -17.26 17.45 -4.88
C ILE A 51 -17.49 18.85 -4.30
N GLU A 52 -16.73 19.23 -3.27
CA GLU A 52 -16.92 20.48 -2.55
C GLU A 52 -16.30 21.70 -3.27
N PHE A 53 -15.43 21.47 -4.25
CA PHE A 53 -14.78 22.56 -4.97
C PHE A 53 -15.77 23.32 -5.87
N SER A 54 -16.05 24.58 -5.51
CA SER A 54 -16.89 25.51 -6.26
C SER A 54 -16.10 26.79 -6.57
N PRO A 55 -15.66 27.01 -7.83
CA PRO A 55 -14.88 28.19 -8.19
C PRO A 55 -15.77 29.47 -8.29
N PRO A 56 -15.29 30.64 -7.84
CA PRO A 56 -15.98 31.91 -8.03
C PRO A 56 -16.10 32.27 -9.53
N PRO A 57 -17.23 32.84 -9.99
CA PRO A 57 -17.50 33.06 -11.41
C PRO A 57 -16.65 34.16 -12.10
N ASP A 58 -15.87 34.97 -11.35
CA ASP A 58 -15.40 36.27 -11.84
C ASP A 58 -13.91 36.41 -12.22
N ILE A 59 -13.13 35.32 -12.36
CA ILE A 59 -11.68 35.44 -12.64
C ILE A 59 -11.27 34.57 -13.83
N HIS A 60 -11.02 35.19 -14.99
CA HIS A 60 -10.52 34.49 -16.19
C HIS A 60 -9.07 33.97 -16.05
N GLU A 61 -8.29 34.48 -15.08
CA GLU A 61 -6.89 34.10 -14.89
C GLU A 61 -6.68 32.78 -14.12
N THR A 62 -7.70 32.23 -13.46
CA THR A 62 -7.57 31.03 -12.60
C THR A 62 -7.86 29.69 -13.31
N ARG A 63 -8.20 29.68 -14.61
CA ARG A 63 -8.59 28.44 -15.31
C ARG A 63 -7.49 27.36 -15.34
N TYR A 64 -6.23 27.76 -15.41
CA TYR A 64 -5.11 26.81 -15.34
C TYR A 64 -4.95 26.18 -13.95
N LEU A 65 -5.29 26.93 -12.89
CA LEU A 65 -5.20 26.45 -11.51
C LEU A 65 -6.33 25.48 -11.19
N GLU A 66 -7.54 25.74 -11.71
CA GLU A 66 -8.69 24.85 -11.62
C GLU A 66 -8.40 23.48 -12.28
N ILE A 67 -7.89 23.49 -13.51
CA ILE A 67 -7.52 22.25 -14.21
C ILE A 67 -6.42 21.50 -13.43
N ALA A 68 -5.40 22.22 -12.93
CA ALA A 68 -4.34 21.60 -12.14
C ALA A 68 -4.87 20.98 -10.84
N TYR A 69 -5.83 21.62 -10.17
CA TYR A 69 -6.49 21.08 -8.98
C TYR A 69 -7.23 19.78 -9.28
N TYR A 70 -8.08 19.77 -10.32
CA TYR A 70 -8.80 18.57 -10.73
C TYR A 70 -7.86 17.43 -11.10
N VAL A 71 -6.76 17.71 -11.81
CA VAL A 71 -5.74 16.71 -12.16
C VAL A 71 -5.04 16.17 -10.91
N CYS A 72 -4.66 17.01 -9.96
CA CYS A 72 -4.04 16.59 -8.70
C CYS A 72 -4.96 15.69 -7.86
N CYS A 73 -6.25 16.06 -7.73
CA CYS A 73 -7.22 15.26 -6.99
C CYS A 73 -7.53 13.93 -7.69
N MET A 74 -7.68 13.91 -9.02
CA MET A 74 -7.88 12.68 -9.78
C MET A 74 -6.66 11.75 -9.71
N LEU A 75 -5.45 12.30 -9.81
CA LEU A 75 -4.21 11.53 -9.66
C LEU A 75 -4.12 10.90 -8.27
N SER A 76 -4.46 11.67 -7.23
CA SER A 76 -4.51 11.17 -5.86
C SER A 76 -5.50 10.02 -5.69
N LEU A 77 -6.70 10.18 -6.24
CA LEU A 77 -7.76 9.17 -6.18
C LEU A 77 -7.31 7.85 -6.86
N VAL A 78 -6.78 7.94 -8.08
CA VAL A 78 -6.39 6.76 -8.85
C VAL A 78 -5.21 6.02 -8.21
N THR A 79 -4.20 6.75 -7.75
CA THR A 79 -3.00 6.15 -7.12
C THR A 79 -3.32 5.53 -5.76
N ASN A 80 -4.18 6.15 -4.96
CA ASN A 80 -4.63 5.56 -3.69
C ASN A 80 -5.55 4.34 -3.91
N LEU A 81 -6.44 4.36 -4.90
CA LEU A 81 -7.24 3.18 -5.25
C LEU A 81 -6.37 2.01 -5.74
N TYR A 82 -5.34 2.30 -6.53
CA TYR A 82 -4.35 1.29 -6.92
C TYR A 82 -3.63 0.71 -5.70
N CYS A 83 -3.23 1.55 -4.73
CA CYS A 83 -2.63 1.09 -3.48
C CYS A 83 -3.58 0.18 -2.67
N VAL A 84 -4.87 0.52 -2.57
CA VAL A 84 -5.89 -0.31 -1.91
C VAL A 84 -6.05 -1.65 -2.62
N ALA A 85 -6.19 -1.65 -3.95
CA ALA A 85 -6.32 -2.88 -4.73
C ALA A 85 -5.05 -3.76 -4.61
N GLY A 86 -3.86 -3.17 -4.75
CA GLY A 86 -2.59 -3.86 -4.65
C GLY A 86 -2.36 -4.48 -3.27
N SER A 87 -2.58 -3.72 -2.20
CA SER A 87 -2.48 -4.22 -0.82
C SER A 87 -3.45 -5.36 -0.53
N THR A 88 -4.68 -5.29 -1.06
CA THR A 88 -5.70 -6.34 -0.89
C THR A 88 -5.29 -7.62 -1.63
N VAL A 89 -4.89 -7.50 -2.89
CA VAL A 89 -4.42 -8.60 -3.74
C VAL A 89 -3.22 -9.30 -3.10
N LEU A 90 -2.22 -8.54 -2.64
CA LEU A 90 -1.03 -9.08 -1.98
C LEU A 90 -1.37 -9.79 -0.67
N SER A 91 -2.15 -9.18 0.21
CA SER A 91 -2.51 -9.80 1.49
C SER A 91 -3.35 -11.07 1.30
N VAL A 92 -4.28 -11.10 0.34
CA VAL A 92 -5.11 -12.28 0.08
C VAL A 92 -4.30 -13.40 -0.58
N PHE A 93 -3.56 -13.12 -1.65
CA PHE A 93 -2.81 -14.16 -2.35
C PHE A 93 -1.60 -14.66 -1.57
N ALA A 94 -0.87 -13.80 -0.86
CA ALA A 94 0.25 -14.23 -0.04
C ALA A 94 -0.18 -15.14 1.11
N THR A 95 -1.30 -14.83 1.77
CA THR A 95 -1.85 -15.69 2.83
C THR A 95 -2.34 -17.03 2.29
N ASN A 96 -3.00 -17.03 1.13
CA ASN A 96 -3.42 -18.27 0.47
C ASN A 96 -2.21 -19.15 0.08
N LEU A 97 -1.18 -18.54 -0.48
CA LEU A 97 0.05 -19.22 -0.88
C LEU A 97 0.79 -19.78 0.33
N ALA A 98 0.81 -19.06 1.46
CA ALA A 98 1.46 -19.53 2.67
C ALA A 98 0.70 -20.65 3.40
N LEU A 99 -0.63 -20.64 3.39
CA LEU A 99 -1.45 -21.64 4.09
C LEU A 99 -1.71 -22.92 3.27
N ARG A 100 -1.83 -22.80 1.95
CA ARG A 100 -2.27 -23.90 1.06
C ARG A 100 -1.22 -24.35 0.06
N GLY A 101 -0.06 -23.68 0.03
CA GLY A 101 0.98 -23.99 -0.93
C GLY A 101 1.86 -25.17 -0.51
N PRO A 102 2.64 -25.72 -1.46
CA PRO A 102 3.60 -26.80 -1.21
C PRO A 102 4.76 -26.34 -0.29
N ASP A 103 5.61 -27.26 0.16
CA ASP A 103 6.79 -26.91 0.97
C ASP A 103 7.63 -25.79 0.32
N GLY A 104 8.04 -24.79 1.11
CA GLY A 104 8.74 -23.59 0.63
C GLY A 104 7.82 -22.45 0.15
N SER A 105 6.51 -22.66 0.09
CA SER A 105 5.55 -21.66 -0.40
C SER A 105 5.43 -20.42 0.49
N VAL A 106 5.69 -20.55 1.81
CA VAL A 106 5.74 -19.41 2.75
C VAL A 106 6.89 -18.46 2.40
N GLU A 107 8.06 -18.99 2.04
CA GLU A 107 9.22 -18.20 1.65
C GLU A 107 8.92 -17.39 0.37
N ARG A 108 8.34 -18.05 -0.63
CA ARG A 108 7.93 -17.41 -1.88
C ARG A 108 6.86 -16.34 -1.68
N ALA A 109 5.91 -16.57 -0.76
CA ALA A 109 4.90 -15.58 -0.40
C ALA A 109 5.54 -14.32 0.23
N VAL A 110 6.50 -14.50 1.14
CA VAL A 110 7.22 -13.37 1.77
C VAL A 110 8.06 -12.60 0.75
N GLU A 111 8.76 -13.29 -0.15
CA GLU A 111 9.54 -12.65 -1.21
C GLU A 111 8.67 -11.79 -2.13
N GLY A 112 7.55 -12.34 -2.61
CA GLY A 112 6.62 -11.59 -3.46
C GLY A 112 6.03 -10.36 -2.75
N MET A 113 5.70 -10.49 -1.46
CA MET A 113 5.26 -9.34 -0.65
C MET A 113 6.36 -8.29 -0.48
N HIS A 114 7.62 -8.72 -0.37
CA HIS A 114 8.76 -7.82 -0.20
C HIS A 114 9.08 -7.04 -1.48
N GLU A 115 9.04 -7.69 -2.64
CA GLU A 115 9.29 -7.06 -3.94
C GLU A 115 8.25 -5.97 -4.26
N GLU A 116 6.97 -6.29 -4.07
CA GLU A 116 5.87 -5.37 -4.38
C GLU A 116 5.70 -4.25 -3.34
N ARG A 117 6.28 -4.40 -2.14
CA ARG A 117 6.22 -3.38 -1.08
C ARG A 117 6.60 -2.00 -1.58
N ARG A 118 7.71 -1.90 -2.32
CA ARG A 118 8.21 -0.59 -2.80
C ARG A 118 7.21 0.06 -3.76
N GLY A 119 6.60 -0.70 -4.66
CA GLY A 119 5.62 -0.18 -5.61
C GLY A 119 4.40 0.41 -4.91
N VAL A 120 3.81 -0.36 -3.99
CA VAL A 120 2.62 0.06 -3.24
C VAL A 120 2.91 1.31 -2.39
N PHE A 121 4.03 1.34 -1.66
CA PHE A 121 4.41 2.51 -0.85
C PHE A 121 4.67 3.77 -1.68
N ILE A 122 5.29 3.65 -2.86
CA ILE A 122 5.49 4.80 -3.76
C ILE A 122 4.15 5.31 -4.28
N SER A 123 3.24 4.41 -4.68
CA SER A 123 1.91 4.82 -5.16
C SER A 123 1.12 5.59 -4.10
N PHE A 124 1.18 5.13 -2.85
CA PHE A 124 0.60 5.84 -1.71
C PHE A 124 1.24 7.21 -1.48
N ALA A 125 2.58 7.31 -1.51
CA ALA A 125 3.29 8.57 -1.33
C ALA A 125 2.95 9.59 -2.43
N ILE A 126 2.83 9.15 -3.68
CA ILE A 126 2.39 10.00 -4.81
C ILE A 126 0.94 10.45 -4.58
N GLY A 127 0.06 9.55 -4.14
CA GLY A 127 -1.32 9.87 -3.83
C GLY A 127 -1.47 10.91 -2.72
N LEU A 128 -0.67 10.78 -1.67
CA LEU A 128 -0.63 11.74 -0.57
C LEU A 128 -0.07 13.10 -1.02
N ALA A 129 1.07 13.10 -1.71
CA ALA A 129 1.72 14.34 -2.17
C ALA A 129 0.85 15.13 -3.16
N SER A 130 0.17 14.43 -4.08
CA SER A 130 -0.74 15.06 -5.04
C SER A 130 -1.95 15.70 -4.36
N LEU A 131 -2.54 15.06 -3.35
CA LEU A 131 -3.65 15.64 -2.59
C LEU A 131 -3.21 16.89 -1.80
N LEU A 132 -2.08 16.80 -1.10
CA LEU A 132 -1.54 17.93 -0.33
C LEU A 132 -1.20 19.12 -1.24
N MET A 133 -0.61 18.87 -2.40
CA MET A 133 -0.33 19.94 -3.37
C MET A 133 -1.62 20.60 -3.89
N GLY A 134 -2.68 19.81 -4.10
CA GLY A 134 -4.01 20.32 -4.44
C GLY A 134 -4.57 21.23 -3.34
N MET A 135 -4.54 20.78 -2.09
CA MET A 135 -5.08 21.52 -0.93
C MET A 135 -4.30 22.79 -0.58
N VAL A 136 -2.96 22.74 -0.60
CA VAL A 136 -2.11 23.92 -0.30
C VAL A 136 -2.40 25.06 -1.27
N ARG A 137 -2.65 24.75 -2.55
CA ARG A 137 -3.06 25.76 -3.52
C ARG A 137 -4.43 26.35 -3.22
N THR A 138 -5.39 25.56 -2.76
CA THR A 138 -6.71 26.06 -2.38
C THR A 138 -6.62 27.08 -1.24
N THR A 139 -5.78 26.82 -0.22
CA THR A 139 -5.63 27.72 0.95
C THR A 139 -4.96 29.05 0.64
N ILE A 140 -4.02 29.11 -0.31
CA ILE A 140 -3.30 30.36 -0.66
C ILE A 140 -4.17 31.33 -1.47
N THR A 141 -5.29 30.86 -2.02
CA THR A 141 -6.17 31.65 -2.91
C THR A 141 -7.40 32.22 -2.16
N PHE A 142 -7.48 32.06 -0.84
CA PHE A 142 -8.48 32.67 0.04
C PHE A 142 -7.90 33.83 0.86
#